data_AF-A0A7K1DJ46-F1
#
_entry.id   AF-A0A7K1DJ46-F1
#
_cell.length_a   1.000
_cell.length_b   1.000
_cell.length_c   1.000
_cell.angle_alpha   90.00
_cell.angle_beta   90.00
_cell.angle_gamma   90.00
#
_symmetry.space_group_name_H-M   'P 1'
#
loop_
_entity.id
_entity.type
_entity.pdbx_description
1 polymer ?
#
loop_
_entity_poly.entity_id
_entity_poly.type
_entity_poly.pdbx_seq_one_letter_code
_entity_poly.pdbx_strand_id
1 'polypeptide(L)' 'FDIDYALCMYCGICVEVCPFDALFWSPEYEYSEPNISDLLHDKTKLSEWMETVPEAPELEAGADKKKK' A
#
# COMPACT_ATOMS: atom_id res chain seq x y z
N PHE A 1 -4.20 3.00 11.87
CA PHE A 1 -4.45 3.12 10.42
C PHE A 1 -4.41 1.71 9.96
N ASP A 2 -5.56 1.24 9.54
CA ASP A 2 -5.82 -0.18 9.40
C ASP A 2 -6.53 -0.33 8.05
N ILE A 3 -6.16 -1.37 7.31
CA ILE A 3 -6.74 -1.70 6.01
C ILE A 3 -7.51 -3.00 6.18
N ASP A 4 -8.81 -2.95 5.89
CA ASP A 4 -9.64 -4.15 5.83
C ASP A 4 -9.55 -4.75 4.42
N TYR A 5 -8.78 -5.84 4.29
CA TYR A 5 -8.61 -6.54 3.01
C TYR A 5 -9.84 -7.36 2.60
N ALA A 6 -10.82 -7.57 3.48
CA ALA A 6 -12.10 -8.14 3.10
C ALA A 6 -12.98 -7.14 2.31
N LEU A 7 -12.71 -5.84 2.46
CA LEU A 7 -13.41 -4.76 1.75
C LEU A 7 -12.57 -4.09 0.66
N CYS A 8 -11.24 -4.23 0.71
CA CYS A 8 -10.33 -3.67 -0.27
C CYS A 8 -10.55 -4.30 -1.65
N MET A 9 -10.64 -3.46 -2.69
CA MET A 9 -10.80 -3.90 -4.08
C MET A 9 -9.53 -3.72 -4.93
N TYR A 10 -8.39 -3.42 -4.30
CA TYR A 10 -7.10 -3.25 -4.94
C TYR A 10 -7.06 -2.17 -6.05
N CYS A 11 -7.87 -1.13 -5.91
CA CYS A 11 -7.98 -0.07 -6.93
C CYS A 11 -6.83 0.95 -6.93
N GLY A 12 -6.01 1.02 -5.88
CA GLY A 12 -4.85 1.93 -5.80
C GLY A 12 -5.17 3.38 -5.44
N ILE A 13 -6.44 3.74 -5.29
CA ILE A 13 -6.85 5.12 -4.96
C ILE A 13 -6.17 5.62 -3.69
N CYS A 14 -6.06 4.78 -2.65
CA CYS A 14 -5.41 5.17 -1.39
C CYS A 14 -3.93 5.55 -1.55
N VAL A 15 -3.22 4.90 -2.47
CA VAL A 15 -1.81 5.20 -2.82
C VAL A 15 -1.74 6.51 -3.61
N GLU A 16 -2.58 6.63 -4.63
CA GLU A 16 -2.60 7.81 -5.52
C GLU A 16 -2.99 9.10 -4.80
N VAL A 17 -3.99 9.06 -3.92
CA VAL A 17 -4.47 10.26 -3.23
C VAL A 17 -3.65 10.61 -1.98
N CYS A 18 -2.78 9.72 -1.51
CA CYS A 18 -1.99 9.98 -0.31
C CYS A 18 -1.07 11.21 -0.55
N PRO A 19 -1.22 12.30 0.21
CA PRO A 19 -0.42 13.51 0.00
C PRO A 19 1.01 13.39 0.56
N PHE A 20 1.27 12.36 1.36
CA PHE A 20 2.55 12.11 2.00
C PHE A 20 3.31 10.95 1.37
N ASP A 21 2.76 10.33 0.32
CA ASP A 21 3.27 9.10 -0.27
C ASP A 21 3.62 8.07 0.83
N ALA A 22 2.69 7.84 1.75
CA ALA A 22 2.88 6.95 2.90
C ALA A 22 2.45 5.50 2.62
N LEU A 23 1.80 5.25 1.48
CA LEU A 23 1.28 3.95 1.07
C LEU A 23 1.86 3.59 -0.29
N PHE A 24 2.22 2.32 -0.46
CA PHE A 24 2.80 1.77 -1.67
C PHE A 24 2.29 0.35 -1.89
N TRP A 25 2.38 -0.14 -3.11
CA TRP A 25 2.13 -1.54 -3.40
C TRP A 25 3.36 -2.38 -3.05
N SER A 26 3.17 -3.35 -2.17
CA SER A 26 4.12 -4.43 -1.95
C SER A 26 3.84 -5.57 -2.96
N PRO A 27 4.86 -6.34 -3.37
CA PRO A 27 4.68 -7.54 -4.17
C PRO A 27 4.12 -8.72 -3.37
N GLU A 28 3.88 -8.59 -2.05
CA GLU A 28 3.24 -9.65 -1.26
C GLU A 28 1.79 -9.86 -1.72
N TYR A 29 1.43 -11.09 -2.08
CA TYR A 29 0.07 -11.48 -2.50
C TYR A 29 -0.46 -12.73 -1.80
N GLU A 30 0.38 -13.46 -1.07
CA GLU A 30 0.02 -14.73 -0.39
C GLU A 30 -0.26 -14.50 1.10
N TYR A 31 -1.32 -13.75 1.43
CA TYR A 31 -1.73 -13.43 2.80
C TYR A 31 -3.18 -13.86 3.09
N SER A 32 -3.62 -14.97 2.50
CA SER A 32 -4.94 -15.52 2.80
C SER A 32 -5.02 -15.99 4.25
N GLU A 33 -6.06 -15.56 4.96
CA GLU A 33 -6.29 -15.93 6.35
C GLU A 33 -7.53 -16.84 6.50
N PRO A 34 -7.59 -17.71 7.52
CA PRO A 34 -8.70 -18.63 7.72
C PRO A 34 -9.97 -17.94 8.25
N ASN A 35 -9.86 -16.80 8.93
CA ASN A 35 -11.00 -16.02 9.40
C ASN A 35 -11.01 -14.64 8.75
N ILE A 36 -12.21 -14.14 8.45
CA ILE A 36 -12.38 -12.80 7.84
C ILE A 36 -11.85 -11.67 8.74
N SER A 37 -11.91 -11.83 10.07
CA SER A 37 -11.38 -10.85 11.02
C SER A 37 -9.88 -10.63 10.90
N ASP A 38 -9.16 -11.65 10.42
CA ASP A 38 -7.71 -11.66 10.35
C ASP A 38 -7.22 -10.88 9.10
N LEU A 39 -8.12 -10.57 8.15
CA LEU A 39 -7.86 -9.70 7.00
C LEU A 39 -7.83 -8.21 7.35
N LEU A 40 -8.10 -7.84 8.61
CA LEU A 40 -7.93 -6.47 9.10
C LEU A 40 -6.48 -6.25 9.51
N HIS A 41 -5.70 -5.63 8.64
CA HIS A 41 -4.27 -5.39 8.88
C HIS A 41 -4.06 -4.01 9.49
N ASP A 42 -3.51 -3.98 10.70
CA ASP A 42 -3.11 -2.76 11.37
C ASP A 42 -1.76 -2.25 10.85
N LYS A 43 -1.31 -1.09 11.36
CA LYS A 43 0.00 -0.52 10.99
C LYS A 43 1.16 -1.49 11.22
N THR A 44 1.10 -2.32 12.26
CA THR A 44 2.16 -3.27 12.59
C THR A 44 2.23 -4.35 11.52
N LYS A 45 1.11 -4.97 11.18
CA LYS A 45 1.00 -5.98 10.12
C LYS A 45 1.45 -5.42 8.77
N LEU A 46 0.97 -4.23 8.42
CA LEU A 46 1.35 -3.56 7.16
C LEU A 46 2.86 -3.26 7.08
N SER A 47 3.51 -3.01 8.23
CA SER A 47 4.95 -2.72 8.26
C SER A 47 5.84 -3.92 7.93
N GLU A 48 5.34 -5.15 8.11
CA GLU A 48 6.05 -6.38 7.77
C GLU A 48 6.36 -6.48 6.27
N TRP A 49 5.58 -5.78 5.43
CA TRP A 49 5.73 -5.79 3.98
C TRP A 49 6.52 -4.60 3.43
N MET A 50 6.96 -3.66 4.28
CA MET A 50 7.68 -2.47 3.81
C MET A 50 9.02 -2.80 3.16
N GLU A 51 9.69 -3.87 3.58
CA GLU A 51 11.00 -4.26 3.03
C GLU A 51 10.93 -4.76 1.58
N THR A 52 9.77 -5.24 1.15
CA THR A 52 9.57 -5.77 -0.21
C THR A 52 9.02 -4.73 -1.18
N VAL A 53 8.65 -3.54 -0.70
CA VAL A 53 8.17 -2.44 -1.55
C VAL A 53 9.29 -2.01 -2.51
N PRO A 54 9.06 -2.07 -3.83
CA PRO A 54 10.04 -1.62 -4.80
C PRO A 54 10.31 -0.12 -4.67
N GLU A 55 11.55 0.30 -4.93
CA GLU A 55 11.86 1.72 -5.02
C GLU A 55 11.05 2.35 -6.15
N ALA A 56 10.51 3.55 -5.89
CA ALA A 56 9.76 4.27 -6.89
C ALA A 56 10.65 4.58 -8.10
N PRO A 57 10.15 4.41 -9.34
CA PRO A 57 10.94 4.74 -10.52
C PRO A 57 11.31 6.22 -10.53
N GLU A 58 12.46 6.53 -11.14
CA GLU A 58 12.88 7.91 -11.33
C GLU A 58 11.82 8.69 -12.13
N LEU A 59 11.61 9.96 -11.77
CA LEU A 59 10.69 10.80 -12.49
C LEU A 59 11.23 11.09 -13.89
N GLU A 60 10.40 10.85 -14.91
CA GLU A 60 10.72 11.17 -16.29
C GLU A 60 11.08 12.65 -16.46
N ALA A 61 11.95 12.94 -17.43
CA ALA A 61 12.41 14.32 -17.67
C ALA A 61 11.22 15.25 -18.00
N GLY A 62 10.97 16.22 -17.12
CA GLY A 62 9.86 17.17 -17.24
C GLY A 62 8.61 16.81 -16.43
N ALA A 63 8.61 15.71 -15.68
CA ALA A 63 7.54 15.38 -14.74
C ALA A 63 7.65 16.20 -13.45
N ASP A 64 6.55 16.83 -13.04
CA ASP A 64 6.46 17.51 -11.75
C ASP A 64 6.32 16.49 -10.61
N LYS A 65 7.04 16.72 -9.50
CA LYS A 65 6.79 16.01 -8.25
C LYS A 65 5.36 16.26 -7.78
N LYS A 66 4.73 15.22 -7.21
CA LYS A 66 3.41 15.32 -6.59
C LYS A 66 3.38 16.54 -5.65
N LYS A 67 2.51 17.50 -5.95
CA LYS A 67 2.45 18.77 -5.24
C LYS A 67 1.82 18.52 -3.87
N LYS A 68 2.59 18.74 -2.80
CA LYS A 68 2.18 18.60 -1.40
C LYS A 68 1.08 19.59 -1.02
#